data_AF-Q896L0-F1
#
_entry.id   AF-Q896L0-F1
#
_cell.length_a   1.000
_cell.length_b   1.000
_cell.length_c   1.000
_cell.angle_alpha   90.00
_cell.angle_beta   90.00
_cell.angle_gamma   90.00
#
_symmetry.space_group_name_H-M   'P 1'
#
loop_
_entity.id
_entity.type
_entity.pdbx_description
1 polymer ?
#
loop_
_entity_poly.entity_id
_entity_poly.type
_entity_poly.pdbx_seq_one_letter_code
_entity_poly.pdbx_strand_id
1 'polypeptide(L)'
;MALDAIKSIRTAEDKADKIIREAQIKGKEIIKDAEVKSKEKYKSIINEGNEESKIIINNGMEEGEKEAETIKSDGEEEVKKILDVSSDKFNRAINLIVERIVKSHGNS
;
A
#
# COMPACT_ATOMS: atom_id res chain seq x y z
N MET A 1 -37.79 -46.76 51.50
CA MET A 1 -38.56 -45.52 51.22
C MET A 1 -37.82 -44.27 51.67
N ALA A 2 -37.73 -43.93 52.97
CA ALA A 2 -37.03 -42.72 53.42
C ALA A 2 -35.51 -42.72 53.12
N LEU A 3 -34.85 -43.88 53.29
CA LEU A 3 -33.42 -44.02 53.01
C LEU A 3 -33.09 -43.88 51.51
N ASP A 4 -34.00 -44.34 50.64
CA ASP A 4 -33.84 -44.26 49.18
C ASP A 4 -34.06 -42.84 48.69
N ALA A 5 -35.00 -42.10 49.30
CA ALA A 5 -35.19 -40.68 49.04
C ALA A 5 -33.95 -39.86 49.40
N ILE A 6 -33.32 -40.13 50.55
CA ILE A 6 -32.08 -39.46 50.98
C ILE A 6 -30.92 -39.77 50.02
N LYS A 7 -30.77 -41.03 49.59
CA LYS A 7 -29.75 -41.40 48.58
C LYS A 7 -29.98 -40.72 47.23
N SER A 8 -31.24 -40.60 46.81
CA SER A 8 -31.61 -39.91 45.57
C SER A 8 -31.24 -38.42 45.62
N ILE A 9 -31.54 -37.75 46.74
CA ILE A 9 -31.19 -36.34 46.97
C ILE A 9 -29.67 -36.15 46.88
N ARG A 10 -28.90 -36.96 47.61
CA ARG A 10 -27.43 -36.88 47.59
C ARG A 10 -26.85 -37.09 46.18
N THR A 11 -27.41 -38.03 45.43
CA THR A 11 -26.99 -38.27 44.04
C THR A 11 -27.33 -37.09 43.12
N ALA A 12 -28.45 -36.40 43.36
CA ALA A 12 -28.84 -35.20 42.63
C ALA A 12 -27.91 -34.02 42.97
N GLU A 13 -27.53 -33.86 44.24
CA GLU A 13 -26.56 -32.85 44.69
C GLU A 13 -25.19 -33.06 44.04
N ASP A 14 -24.66 -34.30 44.06
CA ASP A 14 -23.38 -34.63 43.42
C ASP A 14 -23.39 -34.34 41.89
N LYS A 15 -24.52 -34.60 41.23
CA LYS A 15 -24.72 -34.28 39.80
C LYS A 15 -24.77 -32.78 39.57
N ALA A 16 -25.48 -32.03 40.41
CA ALA A 16 -25.57 -30.58 40.32
C ALA A 16 -24.19 -29.94 40.49
N ASP A 17 -23.42 -30.37 41.50
CA ASP A 17 -22.05 -29.91 41.74
C ASP A 17 -21.14 -30.18 40.55
N LYS A 18 -21.25 -31.37 39.94
CA LYS A 18 -20.49 -31.71 38.74
C LYS A 18 -20.85 -30.78 37.57
N ILE A 19 -22.14 -30.53 37.34
CA ILE A 19 -22.60 -29.63 36.28
C ILE A 19 -22.06 -28.21 36.50
N ILE A 20 -22.09 -27.70 37.74
CA ILE A 20 -21.58 -26.36 38.07
C ILE A 20 -20.08 -26.28 37.78
N ARG A 21 -19.30 -27.28 38.22
CA ARG A 21 -17.84 -27.32 37.96
C ARG A 21 -17.53 -27.38 36.48
N GLU A 22 -18.22 -28.23 35.71
CA GLU A 22 -18.05 -28.32 34.27
C GLU A 22 -18.41 -27.02 33.56
N ALA A 23 -19.50 -26.34 33.98
CA ALA A 23 -19.88 -25.05 33.43
C ALA A 23 -18.83 -23.96 33.72
N GLN A 24 -18.25 -23.96 34.93
CA GLN A 24 -17.17 -23.04 35.29
C GLN A 24 -15.90 -23.28 34.47
N ILE A 25 -15.52 -24.54 34.24
CA ILE A 25 -14.36 -24.89 33.40
C ILE A 25 -14.60 -24.43 31.97
N LYS A 26 -15.75 -24.80 31.38
CA LYS A 26 -16.12 -24.39 30.02
C LYS A 26 -16.15 -22.87 29.86
N GLY A 27 -16.66 -22.15 30.86
CA GLY A 27 -16.65 -20.69 30.85
C GLY A 27 -15.24 -20.11 30.76
N LYS A 28 -14.29 -20.67 31.53
CA LYS A 28 -12.87 -20.25 31.47
C LYS A 28 -12.22 -20.61 30.14
N GLU A 29 -12.53 -21.78 29.58
CA GLU A 29 -12.03 -22.19 28.27
C GLU A 29 -12.52 -21.26 27.15
N ILE A 30 -13.81 -20.90 27.15
CA ILE A 30 -14.38 -19.95 26.17
C ILE A 30 -13.67 -18.61 26.23
N ILE A 31 -13.41 -18.08 27.43
CA ILE A 31 -12.71 -16.80 27.59
C ILE A 31 -11.28 -16.92 27.06
N LYS A 32 -10.55 -17.99 27.42
CA LYS A 32 -9.18 -18.21 26.96
C LYS A 32 -9.09 -18.34 25.43
N ASP A 33 -10.01 -19.09 24.83
CA ASP A 33 -10.08 -19.25 23.38
C ASP A 33 -10.41 -17.94 22.68
N ALA A 34 -11.32 -17.14 23.26
CA ALA A 34 -11.64 -15.81 22.75
C ALA A 34 -10.42 -14.87 22.81
N GLU A 35 -9.64 -14.90 23.89
CA GLU A 35 -8.41 -14.12 24.02
C GLU A 35 -7.35 -14.52 22.98
N VAL A 36 -7.16 -15.82 22.74
CA VAL A 36 -6.22 -16.31 21.72
C VAL A 36 -6.66 -15.85 20.33
N LYS A 37 -7.93 -16.10 19.96
CA LYS A 37 -8.48 -15.68 18.66
C LYS A 37 -8.40 -14.18 18.47
N SER A 38 -8.65 -13.39 19.52
CA SER A 38 -8.55 -11.94 19.48
C SER A 38 -7.12 -11.48 19.17
N LYS A 39 -6.11 -12.06 19.85
CA LYS A 39 -4.69 -11.74 19.60
C LYS A 39 -4.25 -12.13 18.20
N GLU A 40 -4.66 -13.31 17.72
CA GLU A 40 -4.38 -13.76 16.36
C GLU A 40 -5.02 -12.85 15.32
N LYS A 41 -6.30 -12.49 15.51
CA LYS A 41 -7.00 -11.60 14.58
C LYS A 41 -6.39 -10.20 14.58
N TYR A 42 -6.02 -9.66 15.74
CA TYR A 42 -5.32 -8.39 15.84
C TYR A 42 -4.00 -8.42 15.07
N LYS A 43 -3.18 -9.47 15.26
CA LYS A 43 -1.93 -9.64 14.53
C LYS A 43 -2.15 -9.75 13.02
N SER A 44 -3.19 -10.46 12.58
CA SER A 44 -3.57 -10.57 11.17
C SER A 44 -3.89 -9.20 10.57
N ILE A 45 -4.73 -8.41 11.25
CA ILE A 45 -5.12 -7.07 10.79
C ILE A 45 -3.89 -6.15 10.65
N ILE A 46 -2.97 -6.18 11.61
CA ILE A 46 -1.74 -5.38 11.52
C ILE A 46 -0.85 -5.84 10.35
N ASN A 47 -0.73 -7.15 10.13
CA ASN A 47 0.06 -7.68 9.02
C ASN A 47 -0.57 -7.34 7.67
N GLU A 48 -1.88 -7.48 7.54
CA GLU A 48 -2.66 -7.10 6.35
C GLU A 48 -2.46 -5.61 6.03
N GLY A 49 -2.63 -4.74 7.03
CA GLY A 49 -2.42 -3.29 6.85
C GLY A 49 -0.98 -2.92 6.47
N ASN A 50 0.02 -3.61 7.02
CA ASN A 50 1.42 -3.39 6.63
C ASN A 50 1.69 -3.84 5.19
N GLU A 51 1.07 -4.93 4.75
CA GLU A 51 1.25 -5.42 3.38
C GLU A 51 0.55 -4.51 2.37
N GLU A 52 -0.68 -4.07 2.66
CA GLU A 52 -1.36 -3.06 1.85
C GLU A 52 -0.56 -1.76 1.75
N SER A 53 0.01 -1.29 2.87
CA SER A 53 0.86 -0.10 2.86
C SER A 53 2.08 -0.25 1.95
N LYS A 54 2.74 -1.42 1.96
CA LYS A 54 3.87 -1.67 1.04
C LYS A 54 3.43 -1.68 -0.41
N ILE A 55 2.29 -2.30 -0.71
CA ILE A 55 1.74 -2.33 -2.07
C ILE A 55 1.48 -0.90 -2.56
N ILE A 56 0.85 -0.05 -1.74
CA ILE A 56 0.59 1.35 -2.09
C ILE A 56 1.89 2.11 -2.35
N ILE A 57 2.92 1.93 -1.50
CA ILE A 57 4.22 2.59 -1.67
C ILE A 57 4.90 2.12 -2.96
N ASN A 58 4.95 0.82 -3.19
CA ASN A 58 5.59 0.24 -4.37
C ASN A 58 4.90 0.69 -5.67
N ASN A 59 3.56 0.66 -5.70
CA ASN A 59 2.79 1.14 -6.84
C ASN A 59 3.08 2.62 -7.11
N GLY A 60 3.11 3.45 -6.06
CA GLY A 60 3.44 4.87 -6.20
C GLY A 60 4.87 5.11 -6.70
N MET A 61 5.83 4.25 -6.32
CA MET A 61 7.20 4.29 -6.85
C MET A 61 7.24 3.91 -8.32
N GLU A 62 6.61 2.80 -8.71
CA GLU A 62 6.57 2.34 -10.11
C GLU A 62 5.89 3.36 -11.03
N GLU A 63 4.77 3.94 -10.59
CA GLU A 63 4.08 5.01 -11.32
C GLU A 63 4.98 6.24 -11.47
N GLY A 64 5.62 6.68 -10.39
CA GLY A 64 6.54 7.81 -10.41
C GLY A 64 7.76 7.59 -11.32
N GLU A 65 8.34 6.38 -11.30
CA GLU A 65 9.45 6.02 -12.19
C GLU A 65 9.02 6.04 -13.66
N LYS A 66 7.83 5.51 -13.97
CA LYS A 66 7.27 5.51 -15.33
C LYS A 66 6.99 6.93 -15.83
N GLU A 67 6.43 7.79 -14.99
CA GLU A 67 6.23 9.20 -15.33
C GLU A 67 7.57 9.91 -15.58
N ALA A 68 8.55 9.69 -14.72
CA ALA A 68 9.89 10.26 -14.86
C ALA A 68 10.58 9.80 -16.16
N GLU A 69 10.46 8.51 -16.52
CA GLU A 69 11.00 7.96 -17.76
C GLU A 69 10.32 8.60 -18.99
N THR A 70 9.00 8.79 -18.94
CA THR A 70 8.25 9.47 -20.00
C THR A 70 8.75 10.90 -20.19
N ILE A 71 8.83 11.68 -19.10
CA ILE A 71 9.33 13.07 -19.12
C ILE A 71 10.75 13.13 -19.69
N LYS A 72 11.61 12.20 -19.30
CA LYS A 72 13.00 12.13 -19.79
C LYS A 72 13.03 11.84 -21.29
N SER A 73 12.26 10.87 -21.77
CA SER A 73 12.17 10.51 -23.19
C SER A 73 11.66 11.68 -24.02
N ASP A 74 10.60 12.36 -23.57
CA ASP A 74 10.04 13.52 -24.26
C ASP A 74 11.06 14.66 -24.34
N GLY A 75 11.76 14.94 -23.25
CA GLY A 75 12.82 15.95 -23.22
C GLY A 75 14.00 15.61 -24.15
N GLU A 76 14.41 14.34 -24.23
CA GLU A 76 15.43 13.89 -25.18
C GLU A 76 14.98 14.06 -26.64
N GLU A 77 13.71 13.80 -26.94
CA GLU A 77 13.13 14.04 -28.27
C GLU A 77 13.09 15.53 -28.62
N GLU A 78 12.71 16.39 -27.68
CA GLU A 78 12.72 17.85 -27.86
C GLU A 78 14.13 18.39 -28.14
N VAL A 79 15.12 17.96 -27.36
CA VAL A 79 16.53 18.33 -27.59
C VAL A 79 16.97 17.90 -28.99
N LYS A 80 16.62 16.67 -29.40
CA LYS A 80 16.93 16.17 -30.74
C LYS A 80 16.30 17.04 -31.83
N LYS A 81 15.04 17.44 -31.67
CA LYS A 81 14.34 18.35 -32.62
C LYS A 81 15.03 19.72 -32.74
N ILE A 82 15.56 20.25 -31.64
CA ILE A 82 16.30 21.52 -31.63
C ILE A 82 17.65 21.38 -32.34
N LEU A 83 18.36 20.26 -32.13
CA LEU A 83 19.67 20.02 -32.73
C LEU A 83 19.58 19.68 -34.22
N ASP A 84 18.50 19.05 -34.66
CA ASP A 84 18.27 18.64 -36.06
C ASP A 84 17.71 19.80 -36.93
N VAL A 85 17.96 21.05 -36.55
CA VAL A 85 17.64 22.21 -37.38
C VAL A 85 18.45 22.14 -38.68
N SER A 86 17.76 22.21 -39.82
CA SER A 86 18.42 22.09 -41.12
C SER A 86 19.50 23.15 -41.34
N SER A 87 20.60 22.72 -41.98
CA SER A 87 21.70 23.61 -42.38
C SER A 87 21.21 24.77 -43.23
N ASP A 88 20.17 24.58 -44.06
CA ASP A 88 19.53 25.66 -44.82
C ASP A 88 18.90 26.75 -43.95
N LYS A 89 18.22 26.37 -42.85
CA LYS A 89 17.65 27.35 -41.91
C LYS A 89 18.76 28.09 -41.17
N PHE A 90 19.80 27.37 -40.77
CA PHE A 90 20.98 27.95 -40.12
C PHE A 90 21.69 28.96 -41.02
N ASN A 91 21.96 28.58 -42.27
CA ASN A 91 22.60 29.44 -43.27
C ASN A 91 21.74 30.67 -43.61
N ARG A 92 20.42 30.51 -43.71
CA ARG A 92 19.49 31.65 -43.88
C ARG A 92 19.55 32.62 -42.69
N ALA A 93 19.64 32.12 -41.47
CA ALA A 93 19.78 32.96 -40.28
C ALA A 93 21.11 33.73 -40.30
N ILE A 94 22.23 33.09 -40.69
CA ILE A 94 23.52 33.76 -40.89
C ILE A 94 23.40 34.89 -41.92
N ASN A 95 22.83 34.60 -43.09
CA ASN A 95 22.70 35.59 -44.17
C ASN A 95 21.85 36.80 -43.75
N LEU A 96 20.77 36.59 -42.99
CA LEU A 96 19.97 37.68 -42.41
C LEU A 96 20.79 38.58 -41.49
N ILE A 97 21.66 38.01 -40.66
CA ILE A 97 22.55 38.78 -39.77
C ILE A 97 23.57 39.56 -40.60
N VAL A 98 24.22 38.91 -41.58
CA VAL A 98 25.20 39.55 -42.47
C VAL A 98 24.57 40.72 -43.22
N GLU A 99 23.40 40.53 -43.83
CA GLU A 99 22.67 41.61 -44.52
C GLU A 99 22.37 42.79 -43.59
N ARG A 100 21.99 42.52 -42.33
CA ARG A 100 21.66 43.56 -41.36
C ARG A 100 22.88 44.39 -40.98
N ILE A 101 24.03 43.75 -40.81
CA ILE A 101 25.31 44.45 -40.52
C ILE A 101 25.74 45.27 -41.75
N VAL A 102 25.74 44.66 -42.93
CA VAL A 102 26.15 45.33 -44.18
C VAL A 102 25.23 46.51 -44.49
N LYS A 103 23.92 46.40 -44.31
CA LYS A 103 22.98 47.53 -44.52
C LYS A 103 23.13 48.63 -43.45
N SER A 104 23.57 48.31 -42.23
CA SER A 104 23.75 49.28 -41.15
C SER A 104 25.11 49.99 -41.18
N HIS A 105 26.10 49.49 -41.92
CA HIS A 105 27.45 50.08 -42.05
C HIS A 105 27.85 50.37 -43.51
N GLY A 106 27.05 49.98 -44.49
CA GLY A 106 27.33 50.10 -45.92
C GLY A 106 26.78 51.33 -46.61
N ASN A 107 26.50 52.41 -45.88
CA ASN A 107 26.30 53.73 -46.47
C ASN A 107 27.61 54.52 -46.42
N SER A 108 28.52 54.12 -47.31
CA SER A 108 29.37 55.01 -48.12
C SER A 108 29.73 54.30 -49.41
#